data_AF-A0A3C1LH22-F1
#
_entry.id   AF-A0A3C1LH22-F1
#
_cell.length_a   1.000
_cell.length_b   1.000
_cell.length_c   1.000
_cell.angle_alpha   90.00
_cell.angle_beta   90.00
_cell.angle_gamma   90.00
#
_symmetry.space_group_name_H-M   'P 1'
#
loop_
_entity.id
_entity.type
_entity.pdbx_description
1 polymer ?
#
loop_
_entity_poly.entity_id
_entity_poly.type
_entity_poly.pdbx_seq_one_letter_code
_entity_poly.pdbx_strand_id
1 'polypeptide(L)'
;MLFSDVIGQQEVKQHLTDLVANNRLSHALLFLGKEGSGALPLAVAFAQYLVSLPQQAAAEPVADLFGGFSPLPTDNEVSAF
;
A
#
# COMPACT_ATOMS: atom_id res chain seq x y z
N MET A 1 -14.26 5.26 -2.41
CA MET A 1 -14.43 5.23 -3.89
C MET A 1 -13.67 4.02 -4.38
N LEU A 2 -14.36 3.07 -5.01
CA LEU A 2 -13.75 1.83 -5.44
C LEU A 2 -13.10 1.99 -6.82
N PHE A 3 -12.09 1.18 -7.10
CA PHE A 3 -11.50 1.08 -8.44
C PHE A 3 -12.53 0.80 -9.53
N SER A 4 -13.61 0.09 -9.18
CA SER A 4 -14.73 -0.23 -10.07
C SER A 4 -15.59 0.98 -10.45
N ASP A 5 -15.61 2.03 -9.62
CA ASP A 5 -16.44 3.22 -9.83
C ASP A 5 -15.85 4.17 -10.88
N VAL A 6 -14.55 4.07 -11.14
CA VAL A 6 -13.87 4.89 -12.17
C VAL A 6 -14.15 4.30 -13.54
N ILE A 7 -14.82 5.03 -14.43
CA ILE A 7 -15.15 4.52 -15.77
C ILE A 7 -13.90 4.55 -16.67
N GLY A 8 -13.62 3.45 -17.37
CA GLY A 8 -12.49 3.34 -18.29
C GLY A 8 -11.13 3.07 -17.63
N GLN A 9 -10.05 3.45 -18.33
CA GLN A 9 -8.64 3.28 -17.91
C GLN A 9 -8.26 1.85 -17.48
N GLN A 10 -8.82 0.82 -18.14
CA GLN A 10 -8.61 -0.60 -17.77
C GLN A 10 -7.13 -1.00 -17.73
N GLU A 11 -6.35 -0.57 -18.72
CA GLU A 11 -4.92 -0.85 -18.81
C GLU A 11 -4.14 -0.25 -17.64
N VAL A 12 -4.42 1.01 -17.29
CA VAL A 12 -3.77 1.70 -16.16
C VAL A 12 -4.11 1.01 -14.83
N LYS A 13 -5.37 0.58 -14.66
CA LYS A 13 -5.79 -0.16 -13.46
C LYS A 13 -5.07 -1.49 -13.32
N GLN A 14 -4.92 -2.23 -14.42
CA GLN A 14 -4.13 -3.46 -14.44
C GLN A 14 -2.69 -3.19 -14.03
N HIS A 15 -2.02 -2.22 -14.66
CA HIS A 15 -0.66 -1.82 -14.31
C HIS A 15 -0.50 -1.44 -12.83
N LEU A 16 -1.43 -0.66 -12.27
CA LEU A 16 -1.40 -0.28 -10.85
C LEU A 16 -1.54 -1.50 -9.93
N THR A 17 -2.41 -2.44 -10.30
CA THR A 17 -2.62 -3.68 -9.54
C THR A 17 -1.38 -4.57 -9.62
N ASP A 18 -0.76 -4.68 -10.80
CA ASP A 18 0.47 -5.44 -11.01
C ASP A 18 1.64 -4.82 -10.22
N LEU A 19 1.77 -3.50 -10.16
CA LEU A 19 2.80 -2.82 -9.37
C LEU A 19 2.69 -3.17 -7.87
N VAL A 20 1.46 -3.21 -7.35
CA VAL A 20 1.18 -3.60 -5.96
C VAL A 20 1.46 -5.09 -5.75
N ALA A 21 1.00 -5.96 -6.66
CA ALA A 21 1.19 -7.40 -6.59
C ALA A 21 2.68 -7.80 -6.61
N ASN A 22 3.49 -7.08 -7.40
CA ASN A 22 4.93 -7.28 -7.47
C ASN A 22 5.70 -6.57 -6.33
N ASN A 23 5.01 -5.88 -5.41
CA ASN A 23 5.62 -5.07 -4.35
C ASN A 23 6.64 -4.02 -4.87
N ARG A 24 6.43 -3.50 -6.09
CA ARG A 24 7.34 -2.54 -6.75
C ARG A 24 6.62 -1.22 -6.97
N LEU A 25 6.38 -0.48 -5.89
CA LEU A 25 5.79 0.85 -5.96
C LEU A 25 6.85 1.95 -6.00
N SER A 26 6.71 2.86 -6.96
CA SER A 26 7.51 4.08 -7.02
C SER A 26 7.13 5.02 -5.88
N HIS A 27 8.10 5.76 -5.35
CA HIS A 27 7.89 6.79 -4.31
C HIS A 27 6.91 7.89 -4.73
N ALA A 28 6.72 8.09 -6.04
CA ALA A 28 5.74 9.00 -6.60
C ALA A 28 5.15 8.41 -7.89
N LEU A 29 3.84 8.59 -8.07
CA LEU A 29 3.10 8.25 -9.28
C LEU A 29 2.38 9.50 -9.78
N LEU A 30 2.61 9.85 -11.04
CA LEU A 30 2.02 11.02 -11.68
C LEU A 30 0.86 10.58 -12.60
N PHE A 31 -0.35 11.05 -12.29
CA PHE A 31 -1.54 10.79 -13.09
C PHE A 31 -1.81 11.96 -14.03
N LEU A 32 -1.52 11.80 -15.32
CA LEU A 32 -1.85 12.80 -16.35
C LEU A 32 -3.14 12.44 -17.08
N GLY A 33 -3.99 13.44 -17.30
CA GLY A 33 -5.22 13.27 -18.08
C GLY A 33 -5.84 14.61 -18.43
N LYS A 34 -6.65 14.63 -19.49
CA LYS A 34 -7.49 15.80 -19.82
C LYS A 34 -8.57 15.99 -18.75
N GLU A 35 -9.09 17.20 -18.63
CA GLU A 35 -10.22 17.48 -17.75
C GLU A 35 -11.39 16.52 -18.05
N GLY A 36 -12.00 15.98 -17.00
CA GLY A 36 -13.08 14.98 -17.10
C GLY A 36 -12.63 13.53 -17.36
N SER A 37 -11.33 13.23 -17.50
CA SER A 37 -10.85 11.85 -17.77
C SER A 37 -10.90 10.89 -16.58
N GLY A 38 -11.30 11.37 -15.40
CA GLY A 38 -11.33 10.57 -14.18
C GLY A 38 -9.94 10.27 -13.59
N ALA A 39 -8.89 11.00 -13.96
CA ALA A 39 -7.54 10.82 -13.40
C ALA A 39 -7.49 11.07 -11.87
N LEU A 40 -8.14 12.13 -11.39
CA LEU A 40 -8.24 12.44 -9.96
C LEU A 40 -8.95 11.33 -9.17
N PRO A 41 -10.19 10.90 -9.52
CA PRO A 41 -10.84 9.83 -8.77
C PRO A 41 -10.09 8.50 -8.85
N LEU A 42 -9.36 8.23 -9.95
CA LEU A 42 -8.47 7.07 -10.04
C LEU A 42 -7.33 7.13 -9.01
N ALA A 43 -6.66 8.28 -8.89
CA ALA A 43 -5.58 8.47 -7.92
C ALA A 43 -6.09 8.32 -6.48
N VAL A 44 -7.26 8.88 -6.17
CA VAL A 44 -7.88 8.77 -4.83
C VAL A 44 -8.28 7.33 -4.51
N ALA A 45 -8.90 6.62 -5.46
CA ALA A 45 -9.24 5.21 -5.29
C ALA A 45 -8.00 4.34 -5.11
N PHE A 46 -6.91 4.63 -5.83
CA PHE A 46 -5.64 3.93 -5.67
C PHE A 46 -4.99 4.18 -4.32
N ALA A 47 -4.98 5.42 -3.83
CA ALA A 47 -4.48 5.72 -2.49
C ALA A 47 -5.27 4.97 -1.40
N GLN A 48 -6.61 4.92 -1.53
CA GLN A 48 -7.46 4.15 -0.62
C GLN A 48 -7.13 2.65 -0.68
N TYR A 49 -6.97 2.11 -1.88
CA TYR A 49 -6.57 0.73 -2.08
C TYR A 49 -5.26 0.42 -1.35
N LEU A 50 -4.21 1.23 -1.55
CA LEU A 50 -2.92 1.07 -0.90
C LEU A 50 -3.00 1.06 0.64
N VAL A 51 -3.77 1.99 1.22
CA VAL A 51 -3.95 2.07 2.69
C VAL A 51 -4.75 0.89 3.24
N SER A 52 -5.67 0.33 2.46
CA SER A 52 -6.50 -0.81 2.87
C SER A 52 -5.82 -2.17 2.74
N LEU A 53 -4.62 -2.23 2.14
CA LEU A 53 -3.89 -3.49 2.01
C LEU A 53 -3.49 -4.00 3.40
N PRO A 54 -3.70 -5.29 3.69
CA PRO A 54 -3.20 -5.88 4.92
C PRO A 54 -1.68 -5.79 4.92
N GLN A 55 -1.11 -5.20 5.97
CA GLN A 55 0.32 -5.22 6.15
C GLN A 55 0.77 -6.68 6.30
N GLN A 56 1.46 -7.22 5.30
CA GLN A 56 2.01 -8.56 5.36
C GLN A 56 3.06 -8.59 6.48
N ALA A 57 2.67 -9.24 7.58
CA ALA A 57 3.51 -9.74 8.66
C ALA A 57 4.44 -8.72 9.35
N ALA A 58 3.86 -7.87 10.19
CA ALA A 58 4.53 -7.49 11.44
C ALA A 58 4.05 -8.46 12.54
N ALA A 59 4.66 -9.64 12.63
CA ALA A 59 4.82 -10.46 13.85
C ALA A 59 5.12 -11.92 13.48
N GLU A 60 6.40 -12.24 13.26
CA GLU A 60 6.89 -13.53 13.74
C GLU A 60 7.12 -13.36 15.25
N PRO A 61 6.43 -14.09 16.14
CA PRO A 61 6.70 -14.03 17.56
C PRO A 61 8.08 -14.65 17.81
N VAL A 62 9.08 -13.80 17.97
CA VAL A 62 10.42 -14.25 18.37
C VAL A 62 10.38 -14.66 19.84
N ALA A 63 11.12 -15.71 20.20
CA ALA A 63 11.30 -16.07 21.59
C ALA A 63 12.18 -14.99 22.26
N ASP A 64 11.63 -14.34 23.28
CA ASP A 64 12.38 -13.41 24.11
C ASP A 64 13.50 -14.14 24.86
N LEU A 65 14.55 -13.39 25.25
CA LEU A 65 15.69 -13.90 26.04
C LEU A 65 15.29 -14.56 27.36
N PHE A 66 14.07 -14.32 27.85
CA PHE A 66 13.50 -14.92 29.07
C PHE A 66 12.50 -16.06 28.80
N GLY A 67 12.43 -16.58 27.57
CA GLY A 67 11.60 -17.73 27.21
C GLY A 67 10.11 -17.43 27.07
N GLY A 68 9.72 -16.16 26.96
CA GLY A 68 8.36 -15.73 26.58
C GLY A 68 8.24 -15.56 25.06
N PHE A 69 7.02 -15.63 24.52
CA PHE A 69 6.74 -15.15 23.17
C PHE A 69 6.26 -13.71 23.27
N SER A 70 7.05 -12.76 22.77
CA SER A 70 6.68 -11.35 22.70
C SER A 70 6.66 -10.92 21.24
N PRO A 71 5.68 -10.10 20.81
CA PRO A 71 5.76 -9.46 19.50
C PRO A 71 7.02 -8.58 19.49
N LEU A 72 7.88 -8.75 18.48
CA LEU A 72 9.04 -7.87 18.27
C LEU A 72 8.62 -6.40 18.43
N PRO A 73 9.29 -5.59 19.26
CA PRO A 73 9.15 -4.17 19.14
C PRO A 73 9.70 -3.80 17.77
N THR A 74 8.83 -3.28 16.90
CA THR A 74 9.27 -2.67 15.63
C THR A 74 10.30 -1.60 15.98
N ASP A 75 11.47 -1.64 15.32
CA ASP A 75 12.76 -0.98 15.58
C ASP A 75 12.77 0.52 15.99
N ASN A 76 11.62 1.18 16.10
CA ASN A 76 11.51 2.60 16.38
C ASN A 76 11.51 2.99 17.87
N GLU A 77 11.62 2.03 18.80
CA GLU A 77 11.74 2.31 20.25
C GLU A 77 13.18 2.11 20.79
N VAL A 78 14.15 1.70 19.96
CA VAL A 78 15.55 1.45 20.41
C VAL A 78 16.46 2.68 20.28
N SER A 79 16.00 3.76 19.63
CA SER A 79 16.80 5.01 19.50
C SER A 79 16.40 6.14 20.46
N ALA A 80 15.66 5.85 21.54
CA ALA A 80 15.39 6.82 22.60
C ALA A 80 16.41 6.73 23.77
N PHE A 81 17.69 6.57 23.45
CA PHE A 81 18.84 7.04 24.24
C PHE A 81 19.91 7.64 23.32
#